data_AF-A0A5B7A1B9-F1
#
_entry.id   AF-A0A5B7A1B9-F1
#
_cell.length_a   1.000
_cell.length_b   1.000
_cell.length_c   1.000
_cell.angle_alpha   90.00
_cell.angle_beta   90.00
_cell.angle_gamma   90.00
#
_symmetry.space_group_name_H-M   'P 1'
#
loop_
_entity.id
_entity.type
_entity.pdbx_description
1 polymer ?
#
loop_
_entity_poly.entity_id
_entity_poly.type
_entity_poly.pdbx_seq_one_letter_code
_entity_poly.pdbx_strand_id
1 'polypeptide(L)'
;YKVLMREDLRREYDASIGQLRVGFGRNASRSGHSSSWKGPLTPQALFVDANACIGCRECVHHASNTFMMDEALGYARVKVQYGDDMKVEVAVDSCPVNCIYWVDREELAVLEFLSQPQPKEGYGIFGQGWERPANVFMAAKIFNKQQKQQAEQHKKTALSNC
;
A
#
# COMPACT_ATOMS: atom_id res chain seq x y z
N TYR A 1 10.09 -11.32 13.37
CA TYR A 1 10.33 -10.65 14.68
C TYR A 1 11.80 -10.27 14.95
N LYS A 2 12.83 -11.04 14.53
CA LYS A 2 14.25 -10.68 14.79
C LYS A 2 14.79 -9.49 13.98
N VAL A 3 14.20 -9.19 12.82
CA VAL A 3 14.64 -8.13 11.90
C VAL A 3 14.38 -6.72 12.48
N LEU A 4 13.33 -6.56 13.30
CA LEU A 4 12.91 -5.26 13.83
C LEU A 4 13.58 -4.88 15.17
N MET A 5 14.36 -5.78 15.77
CA MET A 5 14.97 -5.58 17.11
C MET A 5 16.40 -5.03 17.06
N ARG A 6 17.05 -5.01 15.89
CA ARG A 6 18.40 -4.46 15.70
C ARG A 6 18.33 -3.16 14.91
N GLU A 7 19.02 -2.12 15.37
CA GLU A 7 19.01 -0.79 14.74
C GLU A 7 19.53 -0.82 13.30
N ASP A 8 20.50 -1.69 12.99
CA ASP A 8 21.08 -1.83 11.65
C ASP A 8 20.06 -2.42 10.66
N LEU A 9 19.42 -3.53 11.06
CA LEU A 9 18.37 -4.20 10.28
C LEU A 9 17.11 -3.34 10.15
N ARG A 10 16.83 -2.50 11.16
CA ARG A 10 15.78 -1.49 11.13
C ARG A 10 16.07 -0.39 10.11
N ARG A 11 17.32 0.07 10.03
CA ARG A 11 17.73 1.08 9.04
C ARG A 11 17.70 0.52 7.62
N GLU A 12 18.07 -0.74 7.44
CA GLU A 12 17.95 -1.46 6.16
C GLU A 12 16.48 -1.73 5.78
N TYR A 13 15.62 -2.00 6.76
CA TYR A 13 14.18 -2.12 6.55
C TYR A 13 13.55 -0.79 6.11
N ASP A 14 13.83 0.29 6.84
CA ASP A 14 13.35 1.63 6.49
C ASP A 14 13.94 2.12 5.14
N ALA A 15 15.19 1.76 4.84
CA ALA A 15 15.84 2.03 3.55
C ALA A 15 15.29 1.19 2.39
N SER A 16 14.92 -0.07 2.61
CA SER A 16 14.32 -0.94 1.59
C SER A 16 12.87 -0.55 1.30
N ILE A 17 12.09 -0.14 2.31
CA ILE A 17 10.80 0.52 2.15
C ILE A 17 10.97 1.87 1.43
N GLY A 18 12.03 2.62 1.77
CA GLY A 18 12.45 3.83 1.05
C GLY A 18 12.81 3.56 -0.42
N GLN A 19 13.49 2.45 -0.72
CA GLN A 19 13.83 2.04 -2.09
C GLN A 19 12.61 1.55 -2.87
N LEU A 20 11.63 0.91 -2.24
CA LEU A 20 10.36 0.58 -2.88
C LEU A 20 9.61 1.85 -3.32
N ARG A 21 9.70 2.94 -2.54
CA ARG A 21 9.19 4.28 -2.95
C ARG A 21 9.92 4.87 -4.17
N VAL A 22 11.17 4.44 -4.42
CA VAL A 22 12.04 4.96 -5.50
C VAL A 22 12.04 4.06 -6.75
N GLY A 23 11.73 2.76 -6.59
CA GLY A 23 11.75 1.76 -7.68
C GLY A 23 10.58 1.87 -8.67
N PHE A 24 9.51 2.59 -8.31
CA PHE A 24 8.33 2.80 -9.17
C PHE A 24 8.49 3.97 -10.16
N GLY A 25 9.63 4.06 -10.85
CA GLY A 25 9.83 4.95 -12.02
C GLY A 25 9.77 6.46 -11.76
N ARG A 26 10.67 7.22 -12.40
CA ARG A 26 10.76 8.69 -12.26
C ARG A 26 9.53 9.47 -12.79
N ASN A 27 8.51 8.78 -13.31
CA ASN A 27 7.34 9.35 -13.96
C ASN A 27 6.00 9.01 -13.25
N ALA A 28 6.03 8.27 -12.13
CA ALA A 28 4.85 8.09 -11.30
C ALA A 28 4.60 9.40 -10.53
N SER A 29 3.52 10.09 -10.88
CA SER A 29 3.05 11.33 -10.29
C SER A 29 3.13 11.27 -8.76
N ARG A 30 4.15 11.93 -8.20
CA ARG A 30 4.24 12.44 -6.82
C ARG A 30 3.70 11.47 -5.78
N SER A 31 4.59 10.61 -5.30
CA SER A 31 4.67 10.04 -3.95
C SER A 31 3.92 10.85 -2.86
N GLY A 32 2.60 10.70 -2.80
CA GLY A 32 1.71 11.41 -1.88
C GLY A 32 0.61 10.54 -1.28
N HIS A 33 0.60 9.24 -1.61
CA HIS A 33 -0.35 8.25 -1.09
C HIS A 33 0.26 7.37 0.01
N SER A 34 1.53 7.57 0.38
CA SER A 34 2.14 6.79 1.46
C SER A 34 1.69 7.33 2.81
N SER A 35 1.09 6.47 3.62
CA SER A 35 0.70 6.82 4.99
C SER A 35 1.92 7.09 5.89
N SER A 36 1.81 8.12 6.74
CA SER A 36 2.80 8.40 7.79
C SER A 36 2.55 7.49 8.99
N TRP A 37 3.59 7.11 9.71
CA TRP A 37 3.48 6.24 10.88
C TRP A 37 3.66 7.04 12.17
N LYS A 38 2.67 7.00 13.06
CA LYS A 38 2.74 7.64 14.37
C LYS A 38 2.37 6.61 15.44
N GLY A 39 3.36 5.97 16.07
CA GLY A 39 3.11 4.98 17.11
C GLY A 39 4.23 3.97 17.30
N PRO A 40 4.09 3.02 18.25
CA PRO A 40 5.01 1.90 18.40
C PRO A 40 5.05 1.07 17.11
N LEU A 41 6.18 0.40 16.85
CA LEU A 41 6.39 -0.41 15.66
C LEU A 41 5.50 -1.66 15.71
N THR A 42 4.26 -1.52 15.27
CA THR A 42 3.35 -2.65 15.08
C THR A 42 3.62 -3.33 13.73
N PRO A 43 3.48 -4.67 13.66
CA PRO A 43 3.60 -5.41 12.41
C PRO A 43 2.40 -5.17 11.47
N GLN A 44 1.26 -4.79 12.03
CA GLN A 44 0.02 -4.52 11.30
C GLN A 44 -0.10 -3.04 10.92
N ALA A 45 -0.72 -2.78 9.79
CA ALA A 45 -1.05 -1.48 9.26
C ALA A 45 -2.51 -1.45 8.81
N LEU A 46 -3.11 -0.26 8.78
CA LEU A 46 -4.41 -0.08 8.14
C LEU A 46 -4.25 0.19 6.65
N PHE A 47 -5.10 -0.46 5.88
CA PHE A 47 -5.28 -0.24 4.46
C PHE A 47 -6.76 -0.06 4.14
N VAL A 48 -7.09 0.90 3.27
CA VAL A 48 -8.45 1.09 2.77
C VAL A 48 -8.48 0.68 1.32
N ASP A 49 -9.36 -0.25 0.98
CA ASP A 49 -9.57 -0.67 -0.39
C ASP A 49 -10.37 0.39 -1.15
N ALA A 50 -9.69 1.04 -2.08
CA ALA A 50 -10.27 2.08 -2.93
C ALA A 50 -11.38 1.57 -3.86
N ASN A 51 -11.39 0.28 -4.19
CA ASN A 51 -12.39 -0.30 -5.07
C ASN A 51 -13.70 -0.61 -4.33
N ALA A 52 -13.60 -1.05 -3.07
CA ALA A 52 -14.75 -1.35 -2.23
C ALA A 52 -15.33 -0.11 -1.54
N CYS A 53 -14.50 0.91 -1.31
CA CYS A 53 -14.93 2.11 -0.61
C CYS A 53 -15.87 2.97 -1.47
N ILE A 54 -17.10 3.16 -0.98
CA ILE A 54 -18.12 4.01 -1.60
C ILE A 54 -18.05 5.49 -1.18
N GLY A 55 -17.08 5.85 -0.34
CA GLY A 55 -16.90 7.23 0.13
C GLY A 55 -17.93 7.72 1.16
N CYS A 56 -18.42 6.83 2.03
CA CYS A 56 -19.40 7.15 3.10
C CYS A 56 -18.89 8.14 4.18
N ARG A 57 -17.59 8.41 4.25
CA ARG A 57 -16.92 9.36 5.17
C ARG A 57 -16.99 9.03 6.68
N GLU A 58 -17.66 7.97 7.09
CA GLU A 58 -17.81 7.60 8.51
C GLU A 58 -16.47 7.41 9.23
N CYS A 59 -15.51 6.77 8.55
CA CYS A 59 -14.14 6.60 9.08
C CYS A 59 -13.44 7.93 9.40
N VAL A 60 -13.68 8.98 8.61
CA VAL A 60 -13.11 10.32 8.83
C VAL A 60 -13.84 11.04 9.96
N HIS A 61 -15.14 10.80 10.15
CA HIS A 61 -15.90 11.36 11.28
C HIS A 61 -15.42 10.80 12.62
N HIS A 62 -15.17 9.49 12.71
CA HIS A 62 -14.66 8.88 13.94
C HIS A 62 -13.17 9.14 14.17
N ALA A 63 -12.33 8.99 13.15
CA ALA A 63 -10.88 9.07 13.29
C ALA A 63 -10.26 9.98 12.22
N SER A 64 -10.51 11.29 12.37
CA SER A 64 -10.06 12.34 11.43
C SER A 64 -8.54 12.55 11.40
N ASN A 65 -7.81 12.13 12.43
CA ASN A 65 -6.35 12.20 12.39
C ASN A 65 -5.74 11.05 11.58
N THR A 66 -6.42 9.90 11.49
CA THR A 66 -5.92 8.71 10.78
C THR A 66 -6.39 8.66 9.34
N PHE A 67 -7.67 8.91 9.09
CA PHE A 67 -8.27 8.82 7.76
C PHE A 67 -8.49 10.21 7.16
N MET A 68 -8.38 10.27 5.84
CA MET A 68 -8.78 11.44 5.06
C MET A 68 -9.53 11.01 3.81
N MET A 69 -10.52 11.81 3.38
CA MET A 69 -11.19 11.57 2.10
C MET A 69 -10.35 12.12 0.96
N ASP A 70 -10.23 11.33 -0.12
CA ASP A 70 -9.72 11.81 -1.39
C ASP A 70 -10.90 12.27 -2.26
N GLU A 71 -11.06 13.57 -2.42
CA GLU A 71 -12.18 14.14 -3.20
C GLU A 71 -12.04 13.88 -4.69
N ALA A 72 -10.82 13.69 -5.20
CA ALA A 72 -10.59 13.43 -6.62
C ALA A 72 -10.97 12.01 -7.02
N LEU A 73 -10.74 11.05 -6.11
CA LEU A 73 -10.96 9.62 -6.37
C LEU A 73 -12.24 9.08 -5.72
N GLY A 74 -12.86 9.85 -4.82
CA GLY A 74 -14.13 9.51 -4.18
C GLY A 74 -14.05 8.45 -3.09
N TYR A 75 -12.85 8.08 -2.61
CA TYR A 75 -12.66 7.06 -1.57
C TYR A 75 -11.84 7.57 -0.39
N ALA A 76 -11.95 6.89 0.74
CA ALA A 76 -11.20 7.19 1.96
C ALA A 76 -9.78 6.61 1.90
N ARG A 77 -8.78 7.34 2.37
CA ARG A 77 -7.39 6.85 2.47
C ARG A 77 -6.83 7.07 3.87
N VAL A 78 -5.83 6.27 4.24
CA VAL A 78 -5.12 6.42 5.51
C VAL A 78 -4.00 7.45 5.34
N LYS A 79 -4.05 8.53 6.12
CA LYS A 79 -2.99 9.55 6.15
C LYS A 79 -1.95 9.23 7.23
N VAL A 80 -2.43 8.83 8.41
CA VAL A 80 -1.58 8.55 9.57
C VAL A 80 -1.99 7.20 10.15
N GLN A 81 -1.06 6.25 10.16
CA GLN A 81 -1.19 4.99 10.87
C GLN A 81 -1.12 5.27 12.37
N TYR A 82 -2.08 4.74 13.14
CA TYR A 82 -2.11 4.82 14.62
C TYR A 82 -2.16 6.26 15.19
N GLY A 83 -2.78 7.18 14.45
CA GLY A 83 -2.98 8.57 14.90
C GLY A 83 -3.97 8.72 16.08
N ASP A 84 -5.00 7.88 16.12
CA ASP A 84 -6.06 7.85 17.15
C ASP A 84 -6.33 6.38 17.55
N ASP A 85 -5.39 5.73 18.24
CA ASP A 85 -5.39 4.28 18.51
C ASP A 85 -6.75 3.70 18.93
N MET A 86 -7.48 4.37 19.83
CA MET A 86 -8.78 3.89 20.32
C MET A 86 -9.95 4.11 19.33
N LYS A 87 -9.83 5.04 18.39
CA LYS A 87 -10.93 5.40 17.47
C LYS A 87 -10.85 4.64 16.16
N VAL A 88 -9.71 4.04 15.86
CA VAL A 88 -9.49 3.26 14.64
C VAL A 88 -10.40 2.04 14.59
N GLU A 89 -10.55 1.30 15.69
CA GLU A 89 -11.44 0.14 15.77
C GLU A 89 -12.90 0.54 15.52
N VAL A 90 -13.35 1.63 16.15
CA VAL A 90 -14.70 2.19 15.92
C VAL A 90 -14.88 2.59 14.45
N ALA A 91 -13.86 3.19 13.83
CA ALA A 91 -13.91 3.53 12.41
C ALA A 91 -13.99 2.30 11.50
N VAL A 92 -13.33 1.19 11.86
CA VAL A 92 -13.42 -0.09 11.14
C VAL A 92 -14.85 -0.65 11.24
N ASP A 93 -15.40 -0.73 12.45
CA ASP A 93 -16.74 -1.30 12.70
C ASP A 93 -17.88 -0.44 12.13
N SER A 94 -17.67 0.87 12.03
CA SER A 94 -18.64 1.80 11.46
C SER A 94 -18.80 1.68 9.94
N CYS A 95 -17.92 0.97 9.24
CA CYS A 95 -17.90 0.94 7.78
C CYS A 95 -19.02 0.05 7.22
N PRO A 96 -20.00 0.59 6.46
CA PRO A 96 -21.13 -0.21 5.96
C PRO A 96 -20.74 -1.29 4.94
N VAL A 97 -19.60 -1.11 4.27
CA VAL A 97 -19.08 -2.01 3.23
C VAL A 97 -17.83 -2.78 3.68
N ASN A 98 -17.36 -2.57 4.92
CA ASN A 98 -16.15 -3.17 5.46
C ASN A 98 -14.91 -3.01 4.53
N CYS A 99 -14.70 -1.81 3.97
CA CYS A 99 -13.60 -1.56 3.04
C CYS A 99 -12.24 -1.30 3.71
N ILE A 100 -12.15 -1.46 5.04
CA ILE A 100 -10.96 -1.19 5.85
C ILE A 100 -10.38 -2.53 6.29
N TYR A 101 -9.10 -2.76 5.99
CA TYR A 101 -8.41 -4.01 6.23
C TYR A 101 -7.14 -3.80 7.06
N TRP A 102 -6.88 -4.75 7.96
CA TRP A 102 -5.60 -4.88 8.65
C TRP A 102 -4.67 -5.70 7.78
N VAL A 103 -3.52 -5.13 7.43
CA VAL A 103 -2.52 -5.74 6.54
C VAL A 103 -1.14 -5.71 7.18
N ASP A 104 -0.24 -6.58 6.73
CA ASP A 104 1.14 -6.51 7.18
C ASP A 104 1.82 -5.25 6.63
N ARG A 105 2.68 -4.63 7.46
CA ARG A 105 3.43 -3.42 7.09
C ARG A 105 4.22 -3.58 5.79
N GLU A 106 4.76 -4.77 5.53
CA GLU A 106 5.53 -5.08 4.32
C GLU A 106 4.65 -5.08 3.06
N GLU A 107 3.39 -5.52 3.19
CA GLU A 107 2.45 -5.57 2.07
C GLU A 107 1.77 -4.21 1.83
N LEU A 108 1.68 -3.35 2.85
CA LEU A 108 1.03 -2.04 2.76
C LEU A 108 1.56 -1.21 1.58
N ALA A 109 2.88 -1.13 1.40
CA ALA A 109 3.47 -0.30 0.35
C ALA A 109 3.13 -0.82 -1.06
N VAL A 110 3.01 -2.15 -1.23
CA VAL A 110 2.59 -2.76 -2.49
C VAL A 110 1.10 -2.49 -2.73
N LEU A 111 0.28 -2.61 -1.69
CA LEU A 111 -1.16 -2.36 -1.77
C LEU A 111 -1.48 -0.89 -2.10
N GLU A 112 -0.82 0.06 -1.42
CA GLU A 112 -0.95 1.50 -1.69
C GLU A 112 -0.55 1.83 -3.15
N PHE A 113 0.49 1.19 -3.67
CA PHE A 113 0.92 1.35 -5.06
C PHE A 113 -0.08 0.78 -6.07
N LEU A 114 -0.55 -0.46 -5.86
CA LEU A 114 -1.51 -1.12 -6.74
C LEU A 114 -2.89 -0.47 -6.70
N SER A 115 -3.21 0.23 -5.61
CA SER A 115 -4.45 0.99 -5.51
C SER A 115 -4.44 2.22 -6.41
N GLN A 116 -3.29 2.75 -6.81
CA GLN A 116 -3.25 3.93 -7.67
C GLN A 116 -3.74 3.61 -9.09
N PRO A 117 -4.46 4.54 -9.74
CA PRO A 117 -4.78 4.40 -11.15
C PRO A 117 -3.47 4.33 -11.94
N GLN A 118 -3.24 3.20 -12.60
CA GLN A 118 -2.06 3.03 -13.44
C GLN A 118 -2.41 3.34 -14.89
N PRO A 119 -1.51 4.01 -15.63
CA PRO A 119 -1.71 4.23 -17.04
C PRO A 119 -1.68 2.87 -17.73
N LYS A 120 -2.77 2.53 -18.42
CA LYS A 120 -2.84 1.31 -19.22
C LYS A 120 -2.04 1.54 -20.50
N GLU A 121 -1.09 0.65 -20.77
CA GLU A 121 -0.34 0.69 -22.03
C GLU A 121 -1.28 0.25 -23.17
N GLY A 122 -1.86 1.25 -23.82
CA GLY A 122 -2.75 1.07 -24.94
C GLY A 122 -2.01 1.07 -26.26
N TYR A 123 -2.15 0.01 -27.04
CA TYR A 123 -1.74 0.01 -28.44
C TYR A 123 -2.89 0.55 -29.31
N GLY A 124 -2.76 1.78 -29.82
CA GLY A 124 -3.71 2.40 -30.76
C GLY A 124 -4.26 3.77 -30.33
N ILE A 125 -4.96 4.45 -31.26
CA ILE A 125 -5.46 5.84 -31.10
C ILE A 125 -6.50 5.99 -29.97
N PHE A 126 -7.23 4.92 -29.64
CA PHE A 126 -8.24 4.89 -28.57
C PHE A 126 -7.81 4.07 -27.34
N GLY A 127 -6.54 3.64 -27.28
CA GLY A 127 -6.07 2.71 -26.24
C GLY A 127 -5.67 3.35 -24.93
N GLN A 128 -5.60 4.68 -24.85
CA GLN A 128 -5.15 5.39 -23.66
C GLN A 128 -6.27 5.39 -22.62
N GLY A 129 -6.05 4.69 -21.51
CA GLY A 129 -7.00 4.58 -20.41
C GLY A 129 -6.30 4.41 -19.08
N TRP A 130 -7.06 4.58 -18.00
CA TRP A 130 -6.62 4.28 -16.64
C TRP A 130 -7.31 3.00 -16.20
N GLU A 131 -6.54 2.03 -15.72
CA GLU A 131 -7.10 0.78 -15.21
C GLU A 131 -6.66 0.58 -13.77
N ARG A 132 -7.60 0.18 -12.93
CA ARG A 132 -7.36 -0.25 -11.55
C ARG A 132 -7.62 -1.74 -11.47
N PRO A 133 -6.74 -2.53 -10.82
CA PRO A 133 -6.98 -3.96 -10.65
C PRO A 133 -8.27 -4.17 -9.85
N ALA A 134 -9.12 -5.11 -10.27
CA ALA A 134 -10.41 -5.35 -9.61
C ALA A 134 -10.27 -5.72 -8.12
N ASN A 135 -9.23 -6.49 -7.78
CA ASN A 135 -8.90 -6.89 -6.42
C ASN A 135 -7.44 -6.58 -6.10
N VAL A 136 -7.20 -5.56 -5.25
CA VAL A 136 -5.85 -5.11 -4.88
C VAL A 136 -5.05 -6.24 -4.19
N PHE A 137 -5.70 -7.04 -3.34
CA PHE A 137 -5.06 -8.16 -2.64
C PHE A 137 -4.61 -9.30 -3.58
N MET A 138 -5.38 -9.61 -4.63
CA MET A 138 -4.97 -10.60 -5.62
C MET A 138 -3.76 -10.11 -6.41
N ALA A 139 -3.78 -8.83 -6.81
CA ALA A 139 -2.67 -8.20 -7.49
C ALA A 139 -1.39 -8.21 -6.62
N ALA A 140 -1.51 -7.92 -5.32
CA ALA A 140 -0.37 -7.99 -4.39
C ALA A 140 0.21 -9.40 -4.26
N LYS A 141 -0.64 -10.44 -4.20
CA LYS A 141 -0.17 -11.84 -4.17
C LYS A 141 0.59 -12.21 -5.45
N ILE A 142 0.10 -11.77 -6.61
CA ILE A 142 0.77 -11.99 -7.90
C ILE A 142 2.13 -11.29 -7.91
N PHE A 143 2.18 -10.03 -7.44
CA PHE A 143 3.42 -9.26 -7.35
C PHE A 143 4.46 -9.93 -6.45
N ASN A 144 4.06 -10.34 -5.24
CA ASN A 144 4.94 -11.05 -4.30
C ASN A 144 5.45 -12.37 -4.87
N LYS A 145 4.61 -13.10 -5.64
CA LYS A 145 5.02 -14.33 -6.33
C LYS A 145 6.06 -14.04 -7.42
N GLN A 146 5.85 -13.01 -8.22
CA GLN A 146 6.79 -12.60 -9.27
C GLN A 146 8.15 -12.19 -8.68
N GLN A 147 8.16 -11.41 -7.59
CA GLN A 147 9.40 -10.99 -6.91
C GLN A 147 10.22 -12.18 -6.39
N LYS A 148 9.56 -13.20 -5.81
CA LYS A 148 10.23 -14.43 -5.38
C LYS A 148 10.86 -15.20 -6.54
N GLN A 149 10.12 -15.32 -7.65
CA GLN A 149 10.61 -15.99 -8.85
C GLN A 149 11.80 -15.25 -9.47
N GLN A 150 11.76 -13.92 -9.52
CA GLN A 150 12.89 -13.11 -9.97
C GLN A 150 14.09 -13.28 -9.05
N ALA A 151 13.92 -13.22 -7.73
CA ALA A 151 15.02 -13.44 -6.80
C ALA A 151 15.66 -14.84 -6.94
N GLU A 152 14.85 -15.87 -7.19
CA GLU A 152 15.33 -17.23 -7.46
C GLU A 152 16.06 -17.33 -8.81
N GLN A 153 15.53 -16.70 -9.86
CA GLN A 153 16.17 -16.65 -11.18
C GLN A 153 17.50 -15.89 -11.11
N HIS A 154 17.54 -14.73 -10.47
CA HIS A 154 18.77 -13.96 -10.25
C HIS A 154 19.82 -14.77 -9.49
N LYS A 155 19.43 -15.54 -8.46
CA LYS A 155 20.34 -16.45 -7.76
C LYS A 155 20.89 -17.54 -8.69
N LYS A 156 20.03 -18.17 -9.50
CA LYS A 156 20.46 -19.19 -10.47
C LYS A 156 21.40 -18.63 -11.53
N THR A 157 21.11 -17.44 -12.06
CA THR A 157 21.98 -16.76 -13.03
C THR A 157 23.31 -16.35 -12.41
N ALA A 158 23.32 -15.89 -11.16
CA ALA A 158 24.55 -15.56 -10.44
C ALA A 158 25.41 -16.81 -10.16
N LEU A 159 24.79 -17.95 -9.83
CA LEU A 159 25.47 -19.25 -9.63
C LEU A 159 25.97 -19.88 -10.95
N SER A 160 25.35 -19.53 -12.09
CA SER A 160 25.76 -20.02 -13.41
C SER A 160 26.88 -19.20 -14.05
N ASN A 161 27.17 -18.00 -13.52
CA ASN A 161 28.18 -17.07 -14.04
C ASN A 161 29.45 -17.03 -13.15
N CYS A 162 29.58 -17.95 -12.20
CA CYS A 162 30.80 -18.23 -11.43
C CYS A 162 31.37 -19.58 -11.85
#